data_AF-A0A432WAZ7-F1
#
_entry.id   AF-A0A432WAZ7-F1
#
_cell.length_a   1.000
_cell.length_b   1.000
_cell.length_c   1.000
_cell.angle_alpha   90.00
_cell.angle_beta   90.00
_cell.angle_gamma   90.00
#
_symmetry.space_group_name_H-M   'P 1'
#
loop_
_entity.id
_entity.type
_entity.pdbx_description
1 polymer ?
#
loop_
_entity_poly.entity_id
_entity_poly.type
_entity_poly.pdbx_seq_one_letter_code
_entity_poly.pdbx_strand_id
1 'polypeptide(L)'
;MKAMTYALFALLAAAVIFWWIWISPYSFTYGETTLEIDQEATHRVFAFGTLRNNFVRTLIIRRFVPTEPAQLQGYRRYGLDLLPDDDAVTEGVTFYVTPTQLRRLDRYERVGVKYERYLYTLEDGEHAWVYRLISDIPPVLEE
;
A
#
# COMPACT_ATOMS: atom_id res chain seq x y z
N MET A 1 -15.85 -39.75 -10.03
CA MET A 1 -15.04 -39.03 -9.01
C MET A 1 -13.78 -38.38 -9.61
N LYS A 2 -12.84 -39.12 -10.23
CA LYS A 2 -11.60 -38.55 -10.78
C LYS A 2 -11.81 -37.41 -11.81
N ALA A 3 -12.76 -37.56 -12.73
CA ALA A 3 -13.10 -36.53 -13.72
C ALA A 3 -13.59 -35.21 -13.10
N MET A 4 -14.36 -35.30 -12.00
CA MET A 4 -14.81 -34.13 -11.24
C MET A 4 -13.64 -33.44 -10.54
N THR A 5 -12.67 -34.21 -10.04
CA THR A 5 -11.45 -33.70 -9.43
C THR A 5 -10.57 -32.98 -10.45
N TYR A 6 -10.39 -33.54 -11.65
CA TYR A 6 -9.63 -32.88 -12.72
C TYR A 6 -10.31 -31.62 -13.24
N ALA A 7 -11.64 -31.62 -13.37
CA ALA A 7 -12.40 -30.44 -13.74
C ALA A 7 -12.25 -29.31 -12.72
N LEU A 8 -12.30 -29.63 -11.42
CA LEU A 8 -12.08 -28.66 -10.35
C LEU A 8 -10.65 -28.09 -10.36
N PHE A 9 -9.64 -28.93 -10.56
CA PHE A 9 -8.25 -28.48 -10.68
C PHE A 9 -8.04 -27.57 -11.90
N ALA A 10 -8.64 -27.89 -13.04
CA ALA A 10 -8.57 -27.06 -14.23
C ALA A 10 -9.25 -25.69 -14.02
N LEU A 11 -10.39 -25.67 -13.33
CA LEU A 11 -11.10 -24.43 -12.98
C LEU A 11 -10.30 -23.56 -12.01
N LEU A 12 -9.69 -24.16 -10.98
CA LEU A 12 -8.81 -23.45 -10.07
C LEU A 12 -7.56 -22.92 -10.77
N ALA A 13 -6.93 -23.71 -11.65
CA ALA A 13 -5.78 -23.26 -12.42
C ALA A 13 -6.16 -22.10 -13.37
N ALA A 14 -7.30 -22.19 -14.06
CA ALA A 14 -7.80 -21.13 -14.92
C ALA A 14 -8.11 -19.84 -14.14
N ALA A 15 -8.71 -19.95 -12.95
CA ALA A 15 -8.96 -18.81 -12.07
C ALA A 15 -7.67 -18.17 -11.57
N VAL A 16 -6.66 -18.97 -11.19
CA VAL A 16 -5.33 -18.49 -10.80
C VAL A 16 -4.61 -17.82 -11.96
N ILE A 17 -4.66 -18.39 -13.17
CA ILE A 17 -4.06 -17.80 -14.39
C ILE A 17 -4.78 -16.51 -14.77
N PHE A 18 -6.11 -16.49 -14.77
CA PHE A 18 -6.91 -15.30 -15.05
C PHE A 18 -6.60 -14.18 -14.05
N TRP A 19 -6.58 -14.51 -12.76
CA TRP A 19 -6.16 -13.59 -11.72
C TRP A 19 -4.73 -13.12 -11.96
N TRP A 20 -3.79 -14.00 -12.30
CA TRP A 20 -2.39 -13.67 -12.58
C TRP A 20 -2.20 -12.70 -13.75
N ILE A 21 -2.99 -12.82 -14.82
CA ILE A 21 -2.86 -11.99 -16.02
C ILE A 21 -3.52 -10.63 -15.82
N TRP A 22 -4.75 -10.59 -15.29
CA TRP A 22 -5.61 -9.40 -15.39
C TRP A 22 -5.79 -8.63 -14.08
N ILE A 23 -5.67 -9.30 -12.92
CA ILE A 23 -5.97 -8.70 -11.61
C ILE A 23 -4.71 -8.57 -10.76
N SER A 24 -3.77 -9.48 -10.97
CA SER A 24 -2.58 -9.64 -10.15
C SER A 24 -1.64 -8.45 -10.34
N PRO A 25 -1.18 -7.84 -9.24
CA PRO A 25 -0.20 -6.76 -9.29
C PRO A 25 1.16 -7.24 -9.86
N TYR A 26 1.34 -8.53 -10.13
CA TYR A 26 2.57 -9.11 -10.69
C TYR A 26 2.68 -9.00 -12.22
N SER A 27 1.58 -8.86 -12.98
CA SER A 27 1.60 -8.62 -14.44
C SER A 27 1.82 -7.15 -14.80
N PHE A 28 1.80 -6.26 -13.81
CA PHE A 28 2.13 -4.85 -13.97
C PHE A 28 3.64 -4.68 -14.19
N THR A 29 4.02 -4.35 -15.42
CA THR A 29 5.35 -3.82 -15.73
C THR A 29 5.39 -2.36 -15.33
N TYR A 30 6.12 -2.11 -14.25
CA TYR A 30 6.48 -0.80 -13.72
C TYR A 30 7.04 0.08 -14.86
N GLY A 31 6.33 1.14 -15.24
CA GLY A 31 7.02 2.32 -15.75
C GLY A 31 7.82 2.88 -14.58
N GLU A 32 9.10 3.19 -14.80
CA GLU A 32 10.00 3.74 -13.79
C GLU A 32 9.28 4.72 -12.85
N THR A 33 9.02 4.34 -11.61
CA THR A 33 8.67 5.32 -10.57
C THR A 33 9.86 6.24 -10.42
N THR A 34 9.60 7.53 -10.58
CA THR A 34 10.58 8.61 -10.38
C THR A 34 10.90 8.85 -8.91
N LEU A 35 10.14 8.26 -7.97
CA LEU A 35 10.39 8.35 -6.53
C LEU A 35 11.58 7.46 -6.15
N GLU A 36 12.70 8.10 -5.89
CA GLU A 36 13.91 7.45 -5.41
C GLU A 36 13.66 6.77 -4.06
N ILE A 37 14.08 5.51 -3.95
CA ILE A 37 14.02 4.77 -2.70
C ILE A 37 15.44 4.68 -2.19
N ASP A 38 15.71 5.25 -1.00
CA ASP A 38 16.96 5.04 -0.29
C ASP A 38 17.17 3.53 -0.05
N GLN A 39 18.27 2.97 -0.57
CA GLN A 39 18.55 1.54 -0.48
C GLN A 39 19.15 1.12 0.87
N GLU A 40 19.58 2.08 1.69
CA GLU A 40 20.26 1.83 2.96
C GLU A 40 19.34 2.04 4.17
N ALA A 41 18.26 2.82 3.99
CA ALA A 41 17.30 3.09 5.05
C ALA A 41 16.20 2.01 5.20
N THR A 42 15.61 1.96 6.40
CA THR A 42 14.27 1.40 6.58
C THR A 42 13.24 2.49 6.43
N HIS A 43 12.07 2.14 5.89
CA HIS A 43 11.04 3.12 5.57
C HIS A 43 9.82 2.90 6.46
N ARG A 44 9.42 3.95 7.18
CA ARG A 44 8.19 4.00 7.95
C ARG A 44 7.01 4.23 6.99
N VAL A 45 5.97 3.41 7.10
CA VAL A 45 4.76 3.50 6.28
C VAL A 45 3.55 3.63 7.19
N PHE A 46 2.68 4.58 6.91
CA PHE A 46 1.40 4.74 7.59
C PHE A 46 0.26 4.22 6.70
N ALA A 47 -0.49 3.25 7.22
CA ALA A 47 -1.64 2.65 6.53
C ALA A 47 -2.95 3.00 7.24
N PHE A 48 -3.86 3.64 6.51
CA PHE A 48 -5.22 3.96 6.98
C PHE A 48 -6.31 3.13 6.26
N GLY A 49 -5.94 2.40 5.19
CA GLY A 49 -6.83 1.57 4.37
C GLY A 49 -6.55 0.07 4.46
N THR A 50 -6.56 -0.63 3.32
CA THR A 50 -6.43 -2.11 3.25
C THR A 50 -5.17 -2.65 3.91
N LEU A 51 -4.06 -1.92 3.83
CA LEU A 51 -2.79 -2.31 4.44
C LEU A 51 -2.80 -2.33 5.98
N ARG A 52 -3.86 -1.84 6.64
CA ARG A 52 -4.10 -2.08 8.08
C ARG A 52 -4.26 -3.58 8.37
N ASN A 53 -4.83 -4.34 7.42
CA ASN A 53 -5.04 -5.77 7.57
C ASN A 53 -3.70 -6.53 7.49
N ASN A 54 -3.33 -7.20 8.58
CA ASN A 54 -2.08 -7.93 8.69
C ASN A 54 -1.91 -9.06 7.67
N PHE A 55 -2.99 -9.76 7.29
CA PHE A 55 -2.92 -10.84 6.30
C PHE A 55 -2.58 -10.30 4.91
N VAL A 56 -3.25 -9.21 4.50
CA VAL A 56 -2.98 -8.56 3.21
C VAL A 56 -1.55 -8.04 3.19
N ARG A 57 -1.14 -7.29 4.22
CA ARG A 57 0.21 -6.73 4.33
C ARG A 57 1.28 -7.83 4.29
N THR A 58 1.11 -8.90 5.08
CA THR A 58 2.06 -10.03 5.13
C THR A 58 2.20 -10.72 3.77
N LEU A 59 1.09 -10.91 3.06
CA LEU A 59 1.10 -11.51 1.71
C LEU A 59 1.89 -10.65 0.71
N ILE A 60 1.70 -9.33 0.75
CA ILE A 60 2.35 -8.39 -0.18
C ILE A 60 3.84 -8.28 0.12
N ILE A 61 4.22 -8.00 1.37
CA ILE A 61 5.63 -7.79 1.75
C ILE A 61 6.39 -9.11 1.93
N ARG A 62 5.68 -10.25 1.93
CA ARG A 62 6.18 -11.63 2.10
C ARG A 62 6.87 -11.88 3.44
N ARG A 63 6.48 -11.12 4.47
CA ARG A 63 7.00 -11.24 5.83
C ARG A 63 5.98 -10.64 6.79
N PHE A 64 5.85 -11.23 7.98
CA PHE A 64 5.10 -10.57 9.05
C PHE A 64 5.91 -9.39 9.59
N VAL A 65 5.27 -8.22 9.68
CA VAL A 65 5.86 -7.00 10.24
C VAL A 65 4.91 -6.46 11.31
N PRO A 66 5.41 -6.23 12.55
CA PRO A 66 4.60 -5.65 13.62
C PRO A 66 4.15 -4.23 13.25
N THR A 67 3.04 -3.82 13.85
CA THR A 67 2.46 -2.50 13.63
C THR A 67 2.21 -1.81 14.95
N GLU A 68 2.30 -0.48 14.93
CA GLU A 68 1.91 0.38 16.04
C GLU A 68 0.71 1.23 15.61
N PRO A 69 -0.29 1.45 16.48
CA PRO A 69 -1.34 2.43 16.22
C PRO A 69 -0.73 3.81 16.02
N ALA A 70 -1.25 4.56 15.05
CA ALA A 70 -0.81 5.93 14.79
C ALA A 70 -1.98 6.77 14.27
N GLN A 71 -1.83 8.09 14.34
CA GLN A 71 -2.83 9.06 13.92
C GLN A 71 -2.22 10.09 12.99
N LEU A 72 -3.02 10.53 12.02
CA LEU A 72 -2.69 11.62 11.12
C LEU A 72 -3.68 12.76 11.35
N GLN A 73 -3.18 13.88 11.87
CA GLN A 73 -3.94 15.10 12.16
C GLN A 73 -4.13 15.94 10.89
N GLY A 74 -5.23 16.67 10.80
CA GLY A 74 -5.52 17.58 9.67
C GLY A 74 -6.01 16.88 8.40
N TYR A 75 -6.33 15.59 8.48
CA TYR A 75 -6.79 14.81 7.32
C TYR A 75 -7.94 13.88 7.70
N ARG A 76 -8.99 13.89 6.86
CA ARG A 76 -10.10 12.95 6.93
C ARG A 76 -9.98 11.87 5.86
N ARG A 77 -10.18 10.62 6.26
CA ARG A 77 -10.35 9.51 5.31
C ARG A 77 -11.65 9.64 4.53
N TYR A 78 -11.56 9.68 3.20
CA TYR A 78 -12.69 9.60 2.28
C TYR A 78 -12.51 8.39 1.36
N GLY A 79 -13.21 7.30 1.68
CA GLY A 79 -13.08 6.04 0.95
C GLY A 79 -11.69 5.42 1.08
N LEU A 80 -10.92 5.45 -0.02
CA LEU A 80 -9.54 4.94 -0.10
C LEU A 80 -8.50 6.05 -0.26
N ASP A 81 -8.84 7.29 0.10
CA ASP A 81 -7.97 8.46 0.04
C ASP A 81 -8.10 9.32 1.32
N LEU A 82 -7.24 10.35 1.42
CA LEU A 82 -7.23 11.37 2.46
C LEU A 82 -7.54 12.73 1.85
N LEU A 83 -8.43 13.49 2.50
CA LEU A 83 -8.73 14.88 2.15
C LEU A 83 -8.31 15.78 3.32
N PRO A 84 -7.74 16.98 3.05
CA PRO A 84 -7.45 17.96 4.10
C PRO A 84 -8.72 18.33 4.87
N ASP A 85 -8.62 18.35 6.19
CA ASP A 85 -9.66 18.75 7.13
C ASP A 85 -8.99 19.01 8.48
N ASP A 86 -8.76 20.28 8.80
CA ASP A 86 -7.92 20.73 9.93
C ASP A 86 -8.39 20.18 11.29
N ASP A 87 -9.69 19.93 11.43
CA ASP A 87 -10.31 19.40 12.67
C ASP A 87 -10.40 17.87 12.68
N ALA A 88 -9.95 17.19 11.62
CA ALA A 88 -10.07 15.75 11.48
C ALA A 88 -8.79 15.00 11.88
N VAL A 89 -9.02 13.81 12.43
CA VAL A 89 -7.97 12.85 12.75
C VAL A 89 -8.24 11.55 12.04
N THR A 90 -7.27 11.08 11.25
CA THR A 90 -7.33 9.75 10.64
C THR A 90 -6.50 8.76 11.43
N GLU A 91 -7.17 7.77 12.02
CA GLU A 91 -6.49 6.63 12.63
C GLU A 91 -5.93 5.66 11.59
N GLY A 92 -4.79 5.06 11.92
CA GLY A 92 -4.16 4.04 11.10
C GLY A 92 -3.15 3.22 11.91
N VAL A 93 -2.22 2.62 11.19
CA VAL A 93 -1.09 1.90 11.77
C VAL A 93 0.19 2.26 11.05
N THR A 94 1.30 2.32 11.79
CA THR A 94 2.64 2.43 11.22
C THR A 94 3.36 1.08 11.24
N PHE A 95 4.26 0.89 10.29
CA PHE A 95 5.18 -0.24 10.25
C PHE A 95 6.41 0.10 9.41
N TYR A 96 7.51 -0.63 9.65
CA TYR A 96 8.77 -0.43 8.95
C TYR A 96 9.00 -1.49 7.88
N VAL A 97 9.44 -1.05 6.71
CA VAL A 97 9.75 -1.93 5.57
C VAL A 97 11.14 -1.66 5.01
N THR A 98 11.77 -2.71 4.51
CA THR A 98 13.01 -2.57 3.72
C THR A 98 12.71 -1.98 2.34
N PRO A 99 13.72 -1.49 1.61
CA PRO A 99 13.54 -0.96 0.25
C PRO A 99 12.86 -1.96 -0.71
N THR A 100 13.20 -3.24 -0.58
CA THR A 100 12.60 -4.32 -1.37
C THR A 100 11.14 -4.57 -1.00
N GLN A 101 10.78 -4.44 0.27
CA GLN A 101 9.38 -4.56 0.72
C GLN A 101 8.56 -3.33 0.31
N LEU A 102 9.16 -2.13 0.36
CA LEU A 102 8.54 -0.90 -0.11
C LEU A 102 8.17 -1.00 -1.59
N ARG A 103 9.10 -1.47 -2.44
CA ARG A 103 8.81 -1.74 -3.87
C ARG A 103 7.64 -2.72 -4.10
N ARG A 104 7.41 -3.66 -3.19
CA ARG A 104 6.25 -4.59 -3.28
C ARG A 104 4.94 -3.88 -2.94
N LEU A 105 4.97 -2.97 -1.97
CA LEU A 105 3.84 -2.10 -1.66
C LEU A 105 3.56 -1.16 -2.83
N ASP A 106 4.59 -0.50 -3.38
CA ASP A 106 4.45 0.39 -4.54
C ASP A 106 3.77 -0.33 -5.72
N ARG A 107 4.14 -1.60 -5.96
CA ARG A 107 3.52 -2.44 -6.98
C ARG A 107 2.07 -2.80 -6.65
N TYR A 108 1.77 -3.14 -5.41
CA TYR A 108 0.41 -3.46 -4.97
C TYR A 108 -0.52 -2.26 -5.10
N GLU A 109 -0.05 -1.08 -4.70
CA GLU A 109 -0.79 0.18 -4.79
C GLU A 109 -0.78 0.77 -6.20
N ARG A 110 0.02 0.23 -7.13
CA ARG A 110 0.16 0.74 -8.50
C ARG A 110 0.60 2.21 -8.52
N VAL A 111 1.71 2.48 -7.83
CA VAL A 111 2.32 3.81 -7.76
C VAL A 111 2.60 4.36 -9.16
N GLY A 112 2.30 5.64 -9.38
CA GLY A 112 2.43 6.34 -10.66
C GLY A 112 1.27 6.12 -11.64
N VAL A 113 0.28 5.28 -11.29
CA VAL A 113 -0.93 5.05 -12.11
C VAL A 113 -2.21 5.27 -11.34
N LYS A 114 -2.28 4.81 -10.08
CA LYS A 114 -3.47 4.95 -9.23
C LYS A 114 -3.17 5.74 -7.98
N TYR A 115 -2.08 5.39 -7.31
CA TYR A 115 -1.63 6.05 -6.10
C TYR A 115 -0.27 6.72 -6.34
N GLU A 116 0.07 7.63 -5.45
CA GLU A 116 1.41 8.17 -5.25
C GLU A 116 1.76 8.05 -3.77
N ARG A 117 3.05 8.08 -3.46
CA ARG A 117 3.55 7.99 -2.09
C ARG A 117 4.07 9.36 -1.66
N TYR A 118 3.50 9.87 -0.59
CA TYR A 118 3.84 11.16 -0.02
C TYR A 118 4.36 10.99 1.40
N LEU A 119 5.28 11.86 1.79
CA LEU A 119 5.77 11.89 3.16
C LEU A 119 4.83 12.78 3.99
N TYR A 120 4.32 12.24 5.09
CA TYR A 120 3.44 12.94 6.01
C TYR A 120 4.04 12.92 7.41
N THR A 121 3.82 14.00 8.15
CA THR A 121 4.10 14.06 9.60
C THR A 121 2.90 13.48 10.35
N LEU A 122 3.13 12.48 11.19
CA LEU A 122 2.10 11.91 12.05
C LEU A 122 2.00 12.69 13.37
N GLU A 123 1.01 12.36 14.20
CA GLU A 123 0.79 13.01 15.50
C GLU A 123 2.01 12.93 16.44
N ASP A 124 2.84 11.90 16.30
CA ASP A 124 4.07 11.73 17.07
C ASP A 124 5.25 12.61 16.57
N GLY A 125 5.02 13.43 15.54
CA GLY A 125 6.04 14.29 14.92
C GLY A 125 6.99 13.56 13.98
N GLU A 126 6.88 12.23 13.84
CA GLU A 126 7.71 11.47 12.92
C GLU A 126 7.07 11.37 11.53
N HIS A 127 7.93 11.28 10.52
CA HIS A 127 7.50 11.14 9.14
C HIS A 127 7.19 9.69 8.76
N ALA A 128 6.12 9.48 7.99
CA ALA A 128 5.80 8.20 7.39
C ALA A 128 5.34 8.37 5.94
N TRP A 129 5.65 7.37 5.12
CA TRP A 129 5.12 7.27 3.78
C TRP A 129 3.63 6.92 3.82
N VAL A 130 2.84 7.64 3.04
CA VAL A 130 1.39 7.46 2.89
C VAL A 130 1.05 7.32 1.42
N TYR A 131 0.26 6.29 1.08
CA TYR A 131 -0.27 6.14 -0.28
C TYR A 131 -1.58 6.91 -0.41
N ARG A 132 -1.62 7.85 -1.36
CA ARG A 132 -2.81 8.65 -1.69
C ARG A 132 -3.15 8.54 -3.16
N LEU A 133 -4.41 8.70 -3.51
CA LEU A 133 -4.79 8.72 -4.93
C LEU A 133 -4.01 9.84 -5.62
N ILE A 134 -3.60 9.59 -6.86
CA ILE A 134 -3.00 10.66 -7.68
C ILE A 134 -4.04 11.77 -7.81
N SER A 135 -3.65 12.96 -7.33
CA SER A 135 -4.50 14.13 -7.20
C SER A 135 -3.65 15.38 -7.39
N ASP A 136 -4.25 16.44 -7.94
CA ASP A 136 -3.60 17.74 -8.10
C ASP A 136 -3.44 18.49 -6.77
N ILE A 137 -3.94 17.95 -5.67
CA ILE A 137 -3.82 18.51 -4.32
C ILE A 137 -2.69 17.79 -3.57
N PRO A 138 -1.45 18.33 -3.58
CA PRO A 138 -0.35 17.74 -2.85
C PRO A 138 -0.61 17.76 -1.34
N PRO A 139 0.08 16.91 -0.55
CA PRO A 139 0.13 17.06 0.90
C PRO A 139 0.59 18.46 1.28
N VAL A 140 0.04 19.00 2.37
CA VAL A 140 0.67 20.15 3.04
C VAL A 140 1.97 19.63 3.67
N LEU A 141 3.11 20.06 3.13
CA LEU A 141 4.42 19.82 3.71
C LEU A 141 4.70 20.98 4.67
N GLU A 142 4.74 20.70 5.97
CA GLU A 142 5.27 21.67 6.94
C GLU A 142 6.81 21.63 6.84
N GLU A 143 7.42 22.78 6.53
CA GLU A 143 8.89 22.96 6.39
C GLU A 143 9.65 22.86 7.72
#